data_AF-A0A9J6EFB8-F1
#
_entry.id   AF-A0A9J6EFB8-F1
#
_cell.length_a   1.000
_cell.length_b   1.000
_cell.length_c   1.000
_cell.angle_alpha   90.00
_cell.angle_beta   90.00
_cell.angle_gamma   90.00
#
_symmetry.space_group_name_H-M   'P 1'
#
loop_
_entity.id
_entity.type
_entity.pdbx_description
1 polymer ?
#
loop_
_entity_poly.entity_id
_entity_poly.type
_entity_poly.pdbx_seq_one_letter_code
_entity_poly.pdbx_strand_id
1 'polypeptide(L)'
;MIYTLLPVFDRIAAIENFFRGSNLVKGQRLLSHVADVKQIVADDAVLVRAKCVSQVKDDAVYVVESESGRTRLAGISHIGTDREYLAAALRAASKISEKRQRLSEVLQPLLGEEPDESATVPSEPQVPFNHKDVALPSDSWGKHVFGGVPLKVAYSVCSPGPDMGLLCAEKLVLFTVTDDSVAHEVFVRGVKLDLDEPGGPASVLKAVDGMHVCSGAGFLEEFPFASSNSNLTVWNGSLYNKKCAGTSLERCVACKYLRRILTNQMCRRKKNQVKNKCFSKDENENASCAALEG
;
A
#
# COMPACT_ATOMS: atom_id res chain seq x y z
N MET A 1 -9.61 -2.06 20.95
CA MET A 1 -10.20 -1.04 20.04
C MET A 1 -9.27 -0.92 18.84
N ILE A 2 -9.38 -1.86 17.88
CA ILE A 2 -8.51 -1.95 16.69
C ILE A 2 -9.40 -1.56 15.52
N TYR A 3 -9.29 -0.31 15.07
CA TYR A 3 -10.13 0.22 14.00
C TYR A 3 -9.80 -0.47 12.66
N THR A 4 -10.86 -0.64 11.87
CA THR A 4 -10.91 -1.15 10.50
C THR A 4 -10.00 -0.37 9.54
N LEU A 5 -8.74 -0.79 9.39
CA LEU A 5 -7.77 -0.14 8.49
C LEU A 5 -7.90 -0.58 7.02
N LEU A 6 -8.46 -1.76 6.73
CA LEU A 6 -8.57 -2.31 5.37
C LEU A 6 -9.49 -1.54 4.40
N PRO A 7 -10.70 -1.08 4.77
CA PRO A 7 -11.52 -0.28 3.84
C PRO A 7 -10.85 1.05 3.48
N VAL A 8 -9.85 1.50 4.26
CA VAL A 8 -9.08 2.70 3.96
C VAL A 8 -8.04 2.43 2.86
N PHE A 9 -7.39 1.26 2.86
CA PHE A 9 -6.36 0.91 1.86
C PHE A 9 -6.93 0.69 0.45
N ASP A 10 -8.02 -0.05 0.31
CA ASP A 10 -8.69 -0.24 -1.00
C ASP A 10 -9.15 1.09 -1.59
N ARG A 11 -9.54 2.03 -0.72
CA ARG A 11 -9.98 3.37 -1.13
C ARG A 11 -8.80 4.28 -1.46
N ILE A 12 -7.67 4.17 -0.78
CA ILE A 12 -6.43 4.85 -1.17
C ILE A 12 -5.99 4.39 -2.56
N ALA A 13 -6.00 3.07 -2.83
CA ALA A 13 -5.69 2.53 -4.15
C ALA A 13 -6.68 3.02 -5.22
N ALA A 14 -7.98 3.11 -4.90
CA ALA A 14 -8.98 3.68 -5.79
C ALA A 14 -8.77 5.19 -6.06
N ILE A 15 -8.27 5.94 -5.07
CA ILE A 15 -7.92 7.37 -5.22
C ILE A 15 -6.67 7.53 -6.10
N GLU A 16 -5.64 6.69 -5.91
CA GLU A 16 -4.48 6.69 -6.79
C GLU A 16 -4.84 6.34 -8.24
N ASN A 17 -5.67 5.31 -8.45
CA ASN A 17 -6.12 4.91 -9.77
C ASN A 17 -6.98 5.99 -10.45
N PHE A 18 -7.84 6.68 -9.67
CA PHE A 18 -8.58 7.83 -10.16
C PHE A 18 -7.64 8.90 -10.72
N PHE A 19 -6.56 9.25 -10.01
CA PHE A 19 -5.60 10.24 -10.49
C PHE A 19 -4.73 9.75 -11.65
N ARG A 20 -4.37 8.47 -11.71
CA ARG A 20 -3.65 7.90 -12.86
C ARG A 20 -4.49 7.94 -14.13
N GLY A 21 -5.81 7.75 -14.00
CA GLY A 21 -6.74 7.71 -15.13
C GLY A 21 -7.36 9.07 -15.50
N SER A 22 -7.27 10.09 -14.65
CA SER A 22 -7.92 11.38 -14.90
C SER A 22 -6.97 12.40 -15.53
N ASN A 23 -7.34 12.86 -16.74
CA ASN A 23 -6.69 13.98 -17.43
C ASN A 23 -7.13 15.32 -16.84
N LEU A 24 -6.91 15.54 -15.55
CA LEU A 24 -7.25 16.81 -14.90
C LEU A 24 -6.35 17.92 -15.46
N VAL A 25 -6.93 18.66 -16.42
CA VAL A 25 -6.47 19.89 -17.09
C VAL A 25 -5.05 19.82 -17.69
N LYS A 26 -4.99 19.63 -19.01
CA LYS A 26 -3.82 19.87 -19.88
C LYS A 26 -2.51 19.22 -19.39
N GLY A 27 -2.47 17.89 -19.40
CA GLY A 27 -1.21 17.15 -19.57
C GLY A 27 -0.27 17.06 -18.36
N GLN A 28 -0.77 17.26 -17.13
CA GLN A 28 0.06 17.14 -15.93
C GLN A 28 -0.12 15.76 -15.26
N ARG A 29 0.98 15.01 -15.12
CA ARG A 29 1.04 13.81 -14.25
C ARG A 29 1.04 14.28 -12.80
N LEU A 30 -0.06 14.04 -12.08
CA LEU A 30 -0.07 14.16 -10.62
C LEU A 30 0.82 13.06 -10.02
N LEU A 31 1.97 13.46 -9.46
CA LEU A 31 2.89 12.56 -8.78
C LEU A 31 2.45 12.33 -7.33
N SER A 32 1.98 11.12 -7.06
CA SER A 32 2.19 10.23 -5.89
C SER A 32 2.27 10.77 -4.45
N HIS A 33 1.90 12.01 -4.13
CA HIS A 33 1.93 12.51 -2.75
C HIS A 33 0.51 12.71 -2.21
N VAL A 34 -0.03 11.64 -1.63
CA VAL A 34 -1.15 11.73 -0.69
C VAL A 34 -0.57 12.25 0.62
N ALA A 35 -0.83 13.51 0.94
CA ALA A 35 -0.22 14.20 2.09
C ALA A 35 -0.93 13.89 3.40
N ASP A 36 -2.25 13.64 3.35
CA ASP A 36 -3.07 13.32 4.51
C ASP A 36 -4.28 12.49 4.07
N VAL A 37 -4.67 11.50 4.87
CA VAL A 37 -5.85 10.68 4.64
C VAL A 37 -6.65 10.65 5.92
N LYS A 38 -7.84 11.24 5.89
CA LYS A 38 -8.78 11.21 7.01
C LYS A 38 -9.97 10.34 6.65
N GLN A 39 -10.24 9.37 7.51
CA GLN A 39 -11.49 8.64 7.50
C GLN A 39 -12.55 9.51 8.20
N ILE A 40 -13.64 9.80 7.50
CA ILE A 40 -14.80 10.51 8.04
C ILE A 40 -15.94 9.49 8.05
N VAL A 41 -16.52 9.23 9.21
CA VAL A 41 -17.73 8.41 9.32
C VAL A 41 -18.91 9.37 9.43
N ALA A 42 -19.79 9.37 8.45
CA ALA A 42 -21.01 10.20 8.45
C ALA A 42 -22.18 9.34 7.98
N ASP A 43 -23.27 9.33 8.76
CA ASP A 43 -24.53 8.64 8.43
C ASP A 43 -24.34 7.19 7.93
N ASP A 44 -23.62 6.37 8.70
CA ASP A 44 -23.26 4.96 8.39
C ASP A 44 -22.40 4.74 7.13
N ALA A 45 -22.01 5.80 6.43
CA ALA A 45 -21.04 5.76 5.35
C ALA A 45 -19.64 6.07 5.86
N VAL A 46 -18.70 5.17 5.57
CA VAL A 46 -17.26 5.49 5.65
C VAL A 46 -16.93 6.35 4.44
N LEU A 47 -16.31 7.49 4.63
CA LEU A 47 -15.73 8.35 3.60
C LEU A 47 -14.23 8.41 3.83
N VAL A 48 -13.45 8.22 2.76
CA VAL A 48 -12.00 8.45 2.80
C VAL A 48 -11.74 9.75 2.09
N ARG A 49 -11.27 10.75 2.85
CA ARG A 49 -10.87 12.05 2.35
C ARG A 49 -9.35 12.10 2.27
N ALA A 50 -8.83 12.15 1.05
CA ALA A 50 -7.40 12.32 0.81
C ALA A 50 -7.10 13.76 0.41
N LYS A 51 -6.06 14.33 1.02
CA LYS A 51 -5.45 15.62 0.65
C LYS A 51 -4.28 15.32 -0.29
N CYS A 52 -4.41 15.67 -1.57
CA CYS A 52 -3.35 15.48 -2.56
C CYS A 52 -2.78 16.84 -2.96
N VAL A 53 -1.45 16.96 -3.03
CA VAL A 53 -0.75 18.20 -3.40
C VAL A 53 -0.16 18.05 -4.80
N SER A 54 -0.49 18.94 -5.72
CA SER A 54 0.15 18.99 -7.04
C SER A 54 1.41 19.85 -7.00
N GLN A 55 2.53 19.31 -7.48
CA GLN A 55 3.80 20.05 -7.60
C GLN A 55 3.89 20.91 -8.87
N VAL A 56 2.92 20.82 -9.79
CA VAL A 56 3.11 21.31 -11.17
C VAL A 56 2.48 22.68 -11.42
N LYS A 57 1.63 23.19 -10.51
CA LYS A 57 1.19 24.60 -10.44
C LYS A 57 0.39 24.88 -9.16
N ASP A 58 0.78 25.93 -8.44
CA ASP A 58 -0.04 26.67 -7.46
C ASP A 58 -0.48 25.95 -6.17
N ASP A 59 0.32 24.99 -5.67
CA ASP A 59 0.08 24.24 -4.42
C ASP A 59 -1.40 23.84 -4.24
N ALA A 60 -2.03 23.43 -5.35
CA ALA A 60 -3.44 23.11 -5.36
C ALA A 60 -3.67 21.84 -4.55
N VAL A 61 -4.59 21.95 -3.58
CA VAL A 61 -5.04 20.85 -2.76
C VAL A 61 -6.29 20.26 -3.40
N TYR A 62 -6.17 19.00 -3.80
CA TYR A 62 -7.30 18.22 -4.28
C TYR A 62 -7.89 17.45 -3.12
N VAL A 63 -9.19 17.61 -2.90
CA VAL A 63 -9.94 16.80 -1.95
C VAL A 63 -10.69 15.75 -2.74
N VAL A 64 -10.31 14.50 -2.54
CA VAL A 64 -10.95 13.35 -3.20
C VAL A 64 -11.72 12.57 -2.15
N GLU A 65 -12.96 12.26 -2.50
CA GLU A 65 -13.84 11.43 -1.68
C GLU A 65 -14.07 10.11 -2.42
N SER A 66 -13.90 9.01 -1.69
CA SER A 66 -14.23 7.66 -2.18
C SER A 66 -15.27 7.02 -1.27
N GLU A 67 -16.43 6.69 -1.84
CA GLU A 67 -17.54 6.00 -1.18
C GLU A 67 -17.90 4.76 -2.02
N SER A 68 -17.84 3.58 -1.42
CA SER A 68 -18.35 2.32 -1.99
C SER A 68 -17.97 2.07 -3.46
N GLY A 69 -16.68 2.24 -3.80
CA GLY A 69 -16.13 1.98 -5.14
C GLY A 69 -16.30 3.12 -6.16
N ARG A 70 -16.93 4.24 -5.79
CA ARG A 70 -16.97 5.46 -6.61
C ARG A 70 -16.06 6.52 -6.02
N THR A 71 -15.03 6.88 -6.78
CA THR A 71 -14.11 7.96 -6.45
C THR A 71 -14.50 9.21 -7.24
N ARG A 72 -14.60 10.36 -6.57
CA ARG A 72 -14.88 11.64 -7.22
C ARG A 72 -14.01 12.75 -6.64
N LEU A 73 -13.72 13.74 -7.47
CA LEU A 73 -13.12 14.99 -7.02
C LEU A 73 -14.21 15.80 -6.28
N ALA A 74 -14.06 15.95 -4.96
CA ALA A 74 -15.01 16.68 -4.12
C ALA A 74 -14.73 18.18 -4.11
N GLY A 75 -13.49 18.59 -4.38
CA GLY A 75 -13.14 19.99 -4.60
C GLY A 75 -11.67 20.21 -4.91
N ILE A 76 -11.38 21.42 -5.39
CA ILE A 76 -10.03 21.95 -5.58
C ILE A 76 -9.97 23.21 -4.73
N SER A 77 -9.00 23.31 -3.84
CA SER A 77 -8.73 24.55 -3.11
C SER A 77 -7.29 24.99 -3.31
N HIS A 78 -7.11 26.29 -3.48
CA HIS A 78 -5.82 26.92 -3.22
C HIS A 78 -5.74 27.18 -1.71
N ILE A 79 -4.55 27.06 -1.14
CA ILE A 79 -4.30 27.22 0.29
C ILE A 79 -4.77 28.63 0.71
N GLY A 80 -5.99 28.75 1.25
CA GLY A 80 -6.61 30.08 1.46
C GLY A 80 -7.88 30.16 2.31
N THR A 81 -8.88 29.30 2.16
CA THR A 81 -10.21 29.58 2.78
C THR A 81 -11.01 28.33 3.18
N ASP A 82 -10.85 27.85 4.41
CA ASP A 82 -11.49 26.63 4.93
C ASP A 82 -13.01 26.76 5.22
N ARG A 83 -13.55 27.98 5.32
CA ARG A 83 -14.93 28.19 5.84
C ARG A 83 -16.03 28.11 4.77
N GLU A 84 -15.73 28.51 3.54
CA GLU A 84 -16.67 28.40 2.41
C GLU A 84 -16.81 26.96 1.90
N TYR A 85 -15.79 26.13 2.16
CA TYR A 85 -15.72 24.74 1.74
C TYR A 85 -16.74 23.85 2.46
N LEU A 86 -16.92 24.03 3.77
CA LEU A 86 -17.89 23.23 4.54
C LEU A 86 -19.34 23.47 4.06
N ALA A 87 -19.67 24.72 3.72
CA ALA A 87 -21.00 25.09 3.22
C ALA A 87 -21.27 24.61 1.78
N ALA A 88 -20.23 24.46 0.94
CA ALA A 88 -20.35 23.89 -0.39
C ALA A 88 -20.51 22.35 -0.34
N ALA A 89 -19.73 21.68 0.52
CA ALA A 89 -19.78 20.23 0.69
C ALA A 89 -21.16 19.75 1.19
N LEU A 90 -21.75 20.45 2.17
CA LEU A 90 -23.09 20.14 2.68
C LEU A 90 -24.18 20.27 1.60
N ARG A 91 -24.07 21.27 0.71
CA ARG A 91 -25.01 21.44 -0.42
C ARG A 91 -24.86 20.36 -1.50
N ALA A 92 -23.65 19.85 -1.70
CA ALA A 92 -23.41 18.75 -2.63
C ALA A 92 -23.98 17.43 -2.08
N ALA A 93 -23.76 17.13 -0.79
CA ALA A 93 -24.29 15.94 -0.12
C ALA A 93 -25.81 15.80 -0.25
N SER A 94 -26.54 16.91 -0.05
CA SER A 94 -28.01 16.95 -0.17
C SER A 94 -28.53 16.65 -1.58
N LYS A 95 -27.79 16.99 -2.65
CA LYS A 95 -28.19 16.67 -4.03
C LYS A 95 -27.97 15.21 -4.41
N ILE A 96 -27.10 14.51 -3.70
CA ILE A 96 -26.75 13.10 -3.98
C ILE A 96 -27.76 12.15 -3.35
N SER A 97 -28.27 12.47 -2.14
CA SER A 97 -29.35 11.70 -1.51
C SER A 97 -30.61 11.71 -2.37
N GLU A 98 -30.96 12.87 -2.94
CA GLU A 98 -32.12 13.01 -3.82
C GLU A 98 -31.98 12.19 -5.12
N LYS A 99 -30.77 12.09 -5.67
CA LYS A 99 -30.49 11.29 -6.88
C LYS A 99 -30.46 9.78 -6.59
N ARG A 100 -30.08 9.36 -5.38
CA ARG A 100 -30.17 7.94 -4.95
C ARG A 100 -31.61 7.47 -4.83
N GLN A 101 -32.50 8.30 -4.27
CA GLN A 101 -33.91 7.98 -4.10
C GLN A 101 -34.62 7.76 -5.46
N ARG A 102 -34.29 8.56 -6.47
CA ARG A 102 -34.82 8.38 -7.83
C ARG A 102 -34.27 7.15 -8.56
N LEU A 103 -33.06 6.69 -8.22
CA LEU A 103 -32.45 5.53 -8.89
C LEU A 103 -33.01 4.20 -8.34
N SER A 104 -33.38 4.15 -7.05
CA SER A 104 -34.00 2.95 -6.45
C SER A 104 -35.40 2.69 -7.00
N GLU A 105 -36.15 3.74 -7.36
CA GLU A 105 -37.48 3.61 -7.97
C GLU A 105 -37.42 3.04 -9.41
N VAL A 106 -36.28 3.19 -10.10
CA VAL A 106 -36.12 2.74 -11.50
C VAL A 106 -35.64 1.28 -11.59
N LEU A 107 -34.92 0.78 -10.59
CA LEU A 107 -34.26 -0.54 -10.64
C LEU A 107 -35.12 -1.69 -10.08
N GLN A 108 -36.25 -1.40 -9.43
CA GLN A 108 -37.14 -2.39 -8.83
C GLN A 108 -37.82 -3.37 -9.82
N PRO A 109 -38.06 -3.04 -11.12
CA PRO A 109 -38.72 -3.97 -12.05
C PRO A 109 -37.82 -5.01 -12.73
N LEU A 110 -36.50 -5.02 -12.52
CA LEU A 110 -35.56 -5.80 -13.35
C LEU A 110 -34.97 -7.07 -12.71
N LEU A 111 -35.46 -7.48 -11.53
CA LEU A 111 -35.01 -8.71 -10.86
C LEU A 111 -36.09 -9.78 -10.96
N GLY A 112 -36.12 -10.46 -12.10
CA GLY A 112 -36.89 -11.67 -12.30
C GLY A 112 -36.32 -12.45 -13.46
N GLU A 113 -35.53 -13.49 -13.15
CA GLU A 113 -35.40 -14.77 -13.87
C GLU A 113 -34.20 -15.54 -13.28
N GLU A 114 -34.50 -16.66 -12.62
CA GLU A 114 -33.52 -17.66 -12.18
C GLU A 114 -33.34 -18.70 -13.31
N PRO A 115 -32.11 -19.07 -13.69
CA PRO A 115 -31.88 -20.17 -14.62
C PRO A 115 -31.60 -21.51 -13.89
N ASP A 116 -32.15 -22.56 -14.50
CA ASP A 116 -32.17 -23.98 -14.13
C ASP A 116 -30.79 -24.63 -13.86
N GLU A 117 -30.81 -25.53 -12.86
CA GLU A 117 -29.75 -26.45 -12.45
C GLU A 117 -29.46 -27.54 -13.49
N SER A 118 -28.16 -27.81 -13.74
CA SER A 118 -27.72 -29.01 -14.46
C SER A 118 -26.58 -29.73 -13.72
N ALA A 119 -26.92 -30.91 -13.20
CA ALA A 119 -26.13 -32.13 -12.93
C ALA A 119 -24.66 -32.00 -12.49
N THR A 120 -24.44 -32.16 -11.17
CA THR A 120 -23.11 -32.31 -10.55
C THR A 120 -22.86 -33.79 -10.17
N VAL A 121 -21.67 -34.28 -10.52
CA VAL A 121 -21.11 -35.58 -10.10
C VAL A 121 -21.01 -35.61 -8.56
N PRO A 122 -21.29 -36.74 -7.87
CA PRO A 122 -21.21 -36.78 -6.41
C PRO A 122 -19.74 -36.75 -5.98
N SER A 123 -19.25 -35.55 -5.67
CA SER A 123 -18.05 -35.35 -4.87
C SER A 123 -18.38 -35.67 -3.41
N GLU A 124 -17.43 -36.33 -2.77
CA GLU A 124 -17.44 -36.62 -1.33
C GLU A 124 -17.75 -35.31 -0.55
N PRO A 125 -18.69 -35.32 0.42
CA PRO A 125 -19.18 -34.10 1.06
C PRO A 125 -18.03 -33.40 1.78
N GLN A 126 -17.55 -32.30 1.20
CA GLN A 126 -16.59 -31.44 1.86
C GLN A 126 -17.31 -30.74 3.01
N VAL A 127 -16.87 -31.03 4.22
CA VAL A 127 -17.38 -30.37 5.43
C VAL A 127 -17.16 -28.86 5.26
N PRO A 128 -18.21 -28.03 5.41
CA PRO A 128 -18.10 -26.59 5.25
C PRO A 128 -16.96 -26.04 6.10
N PHE A 129 -16.07 -25.26 5.49
CA PHE A 129 -14.92 -24.70 6.19
C PHE A 129 -15.38 -23.78 7.34
N ASN A 130 -15.21 -24.25 8.58
CA ASN A 130 -15.48 -23.43 9.76
C ASN A 130 -14.28 -22.53 10.07
N HIS A 131 -14.26 -21.36 9.43
CA HIS A 131 -13.23 -20.35 9.67
C HIS A 131 -13.11 -19.90 11.13
N LYS A 132 -14.11 -20.14 12.00
CA LYS A 132 -14.07 -19.74 13.41
C LYS A 132 -13.08 -20.57 14.23
N ASP A 133 -12.81 -21.81 13.83
CA ASP A 133 -12.07 -22.78 14.65
C ASP A 133 -10.62 -23.01 14.20
N VAL A 134 -10.11 -22.20 13.24
CA VAL A 134 -8.73 -22.31 12.80
C VAL A 134 -7.80 -21.83 13.91
N ALA A 135 -7.05 -22.76 14.51
CA ALA A 135 -6.03 -22.46 15.50
C ALA A 135 -4.90 -21.62 14.88
N LEU A 136 -4.53 -20.54 15.56
CA LEU A 136 -3.41 -19.69 15.14
C LEU A 136 -2.08 -20.36 15.50
N PRO A 137 -1.05 -20.30 14.63
CA PRO A 137 0.25 -20.89 14.93
C PRO A 137 0.98 -20.24 16.11
N SER A 138 0.76 -18.95 16.33
CA SER A 138 1.38 -18.17 17.40
C SER A 138 0.52 -16.95 17.78
N ASP A 139 0.78 -16.36 18.94
CA ASP A 139 0.08 -15.17 19.46
C ASP A 139 0.33 -13.90 18.64
N SER A 140 1.26 -13.94 17.69
CA SER A 140 1.61 -12.82 16.81
C SER A 140 0.64 -12.61 15.65
N TRP A 141 -0.26 -13.57 15.41
CA TRP A 141 -1.21 -13.53 14.31
C TRP A 141 -2.48 -12.74 14.68
N GLY A 142 -2.83 -11.78 13.82
CA GLY A 142 -4.14 -11.15 13.78
C GLY A 142 -5.06 -11.87 12.79
N LYS A 143 -6.37 -11.86 13.08
CA LYS A 143 -7.42 -12.40 12.21
C LYS A 143 -8.44 -11.31 11.89
N HIS A 144 -8.77 -11.19 10.61
CA HIS A 144 -9.75 -10.24 10.09
C HIS A 144 -10.73 -10.97 9.17
N VAL A 145 -12.01 -10.92 9.50
CA VAL A 145 -13.08 -11.53 8.70
C VAL A 145 -13.76 -10.43 7.90
N PHE A 146 -13.83 -10.60 6.59
CA PHE A 146 -14.57 -9.72 5.69
C PHE A 146 -15.87 -10.42 5.33
N GLY A 147 -16.99 -9.84 5.77
CA GLY A 147 -18.31 -10.32 5.39
C GLY A 147 -18.54 -10.21 3.88
N GLY A 148 -19.44 -11.05 3.35
CA GLY A 148 -19.79 -11.11 1.93
C GLY A 148 -19.71 -12.52 1.37
N VAL A 149 -20.06 -12.65 0.09
CA VAL A 149 -19.94 -13.88 -0.70
C VAL A 149 -19.08 -13.54 -1.94
N PRO A 150 -17.89 -14.15 -2.11
CA PRO A 150 -17.30 -15.16 -1.22
C PRO A 150 -16.80 -14.56 0.11
N LEU A 151 -16.87 -15.37 1.17
CA LEU A 151 -16.34 -15.00 2.48
C LEU A 151 -14.82 -14.91 2.39
N LYS A 152 -14.23 -13.82 2.88
CA LYS A 152 -12.77 -13.67 2.92
C LYS A 152 -12.28 -13.58 4.36
N VAL A 153 -11.18 -14.25 4.65
CA VAL A 153 -10.54 -14.22 5.97
C VAL A 153 -9.06 -13.94 5.79
N ALA A 154 -8.60 -12.80 6.29
CA ALA A 154 -7.19 -12.46 6.34
C ALA A 154 -6.59 -12.84 7.69
N TYR A 155 -5.44 -13.47 7.65
CA TYR A 155 -4.57 -13.69 8.79
C TYR A 155 -3.27 -12.93 8.54
N SER A 156 -2.79 -12.16 9.51
CA SER A 156 -1.60 -11.34 9.32
C SER A 156 -0.70 -11.30 10.53
N VAL A 157 0.61 -11.33 10.31
CA VAL A 157 1.63 -10.97 11.29
C VAL A 157 2.12 -9.58 10.94
N CYS A 158 2.00 -8.65 11.89
CA CYS A 158 2.42 -7.26 11.70
C CYS A 158 3.70 -6.99 12.46
N SER A 159 4.58 -6.16 11.88
CA SER A 159 5.72 -5.57 12.59
C SER A 159 5.64 -4.04 12.59
N PRO A 160 6.20 -3.38 13.61
CA PRO A 160 6.31 -1.93 13.64
C PRO A 160 7.09 -1.43 12.43
N GLY A 161 6.57 -0.39 11.79
CA GLY A 161 7.23 0.37 10.74
C GLY A 161 8.37 1.24 11.30
N PRO A 162 9.10 1.96 10.43
CA PRO A 162 10.18 2.85 10.85
C PRO A 162 9.60 4.10 11.53
N ASP A 163 8.40 4.49 11.11
CA ASP A 163 7.58 5.49 11.76
C ASP A 163 6.74 4.77 12.83
N MET A 164 6.98 5.10 14.10
CA MET A 164 6.40 4.46 15.31
C MET A 164 4.85 4.40 15.34
N GLY A 165 4.15 4.98 14.37
CA GLY A 165 2.69 4.93 14.21
C GLY A 165 2.18 3.99 13.12
N LEU A 166 3.04 3.37 12.31
CA LEU A 166 2.64 2.49 11.21
C LEU A 166 2.91 1.03 11.54
N LEU A 167 1.92 0.17 11.34
CA LEU A 167 2.08 -1.27 11.36
C LEU A 167 2.15 -1.79 9.93
N CYS A 168 3.17 -2.57 9.62
CA CYS A 168 3.32 -3.20 8.31
C CYS A 168 3.02 -4.69 8.41
N ALA A 169 2.19 -5.20 7.49
CA ALA A 169 1.97 -6.64 7.38
C ALA A 169 3.26 -7.30 6.86
N GLU A 170 3.94 -8.03 7.74
CA GLU A 170 5.13 -8.80 7.41
C GLU A 170 4.77 -10.11 6.73
N LYS A 171 3.71 -10.76 7.21
CA LYS A 171 3.09 -11.93 6.60
C LYS A 171 1.59 -11.71 6.51
N LEU A 172 0.98 -12.10 5.40
CA LEU A 172 -0.45 -12.04 5.18
C LEU A 172 -0.88 -13.29 4.43
N VAL A 173 -1.91 -13.97 4.94
CA VAL A 173 -2.57 -15.09 4.27
C VAL A 173 -4.03 -14.71 4.11
N LEU A 174 -4.49 -14.67 2.87
CA LEU A 174 -5.88 -14.39 2.52
C LEU A 174 -6.55 -15.69 2.09
N PHE A 175 -7.51 -16.17 2.87
CA PHE A 175 -8.39 -17.25 2.47
C PHE A 175 -9.65 -16.67 1.83
N THR A 176 -9.99 -17.20 0.65
CA THR A 176 -11.28 -16.97 0.00
C THR A 176 -12.07 -18.27 0.09
N VAL A 177 -13.21 -18.21 0.76
CA VAL A 177 -14.06 -19.36 1.05
C VAL A 177 -15.29 -19.28 0.15
N THR A 178 -15.47 -20.31 -0.67
CA THR A 178 -16.70 -20.59 -1.41
C THR A 178 -17.39 -21.80 -0.80
N ASP A 179 -18.59 -22.13 -1.27
CA ASP A 179 -19.33 -23.29 -0.77
C ASP A 179 -18.56 -24.60 -1.01
N ASP A 180 -17.83 -24.68 -2.13
CA ASP A 180 -17.15 -25.91 -2.55
C ASP A 180 -15.63 -25.90 -2.35
N SER A 181 -15.02 -24.77 -1.95
CA SER A 181 -13.56 -24.66 -1.94
C SER A 181 -13.02 -23.58 -1.01
N VAL A 182 -11.76 -23.76 -0.61
CA VAL A 182 -10.98 -22.73 0.07
C VAL A 182 -9.73 -22.46 -0.75
N ALA A 183 -9.65 -21.26 -1.33
CA ALA A 183 -8.45 -20.79 -2.00
C ALA A 183 -7.63 -19.92 -1.04
N HIS A 184 -6.31 -19.91 -1.19
CA HIS A 184 -5.42 -19.06 -0.41
C HIS A 184 -4.45 -18.25 -1.26
N GLU A 185 -4.14 -17.05 -0.78
CA GLU A 185 -3.05 -16.22 -1.28
C GLU A 185 -2.11 -15.87 -0.13
N VAL A 186 -0.81 -16.10 -0.32
CA VAL A 186 0.21 -15.80 0.68
C VAL A 186 1.03 -14.61 0.21
N PHE A 187 1.24 -13.65 1.11
CA PHE A 187 2.09 -12.50 0.89
C PHE A 187 3.11 -12.38 2.02
N VAL A 188 4.38 -12.21 1.68
CA VAL A 188 5.44 -11.90 2.64
C VAL A 188 6.06 -10.58 2.24
N ARG A 189 5.93 -9.57 3.11
CA ARG A 189 6.32 -8.17 2.86
C ARG A 189 5.77 -7.62 1.54
N GLY A 190 4.51 -7.95 1.25
CA GLY A 190 3.81 -7.53 0.02
C GLY A 190 4.19 -8.30 -1.24
N VAL A 191 5.12 -9.26 -1.18
CA VAL A 191 5.44 -10.15 -2.31
C VAL A 191 4.52 -11.36 -2.25
N LYS A 192 3.75 -11.60 -3.32
CA LYS A 192 2.93 -12.80 -3.46
C LYS A 192 3.83 -14.02 -3.61
N LEU A 193 3.54 -15.06 -2.83
CA LEU A 193 4.21 -16.35 -2.86
C LEU A 193 3.26 -17.42 -3.38
N ASP A 194 3.76 -18.23 -4.31
CA ASP A 194 3.08 -19.43 -4.75
C ASP A 194 3.43 -20.56 -3.77
N LEU A 195 2.53 -20.79 -2.82
CA LEU A 195 2.66 -21.84 -1.80
C LEU A 195 1.68 -22.96 -2.09
N ASP A 196 2.20 -24.06 -2.64
CA ASP A 196 1.44 -25.29 -2.88
C ASP A 196 1.57 -26.20 -1.65
N GLU A 197 0.88 -25.82 -0.57
CA GLU A 197 0.82 -26.62 0.64
C GLU A 197 -0.40 -27.53 0.60
N PRO A 198 -0.21 -28.87 0.51
CA PRO A 198 -1.31 -29.81 0.55
C PRO A 198 -1.88 -29.85 1.98
N GLY A 199 -2.94 -29.10 2.23
CA GLY A 199 -3.58 -29.09 3.53
C GLY A 199 -4.65 -28.02 3.68
N GLY A 200 -5.35 -28.08 4.80
CA GLY A 200 -6.31 -27.05 5.16
C GLY A 200 -5.64 -25.75 5.62
N PRO A 201 -6.43 -24.72 5.94
CA PRO A 201 -5.93 -23.40 6.35
C PRO A 201 -4.94 -23.40 7.51
N ALA A 202 -5.08 -24.31 8.48
CA ALA A 202 -4.15 -24.45 9.59
C ALA A 202 -2.73 -24.85 9.13
N SER A 203 -2.62 -25.75 8.14
CA SER A 203 -1.32 -26.16 7.57
C SER A 203 -0.66 -25.01 6.85
N VAL A 204 -1.41 -24.26 6.04
CA VAL A 204 -0.92 -23.06 5.33
C VAL A 204 -0.42 -22.01 6.33
N LEU A 205 -1.18 -21.72 7.38
CA LEU A 205 -0.76 -20.76 8.41
C LEU A 205 0.52 -21.23 9.12
N LYS A 206 0.62 -22.51 9.48
CA LYS A 206 1.82 -23.08 10.11
C LYS A 206 3.04 -23.02 9.20
N ALA A 207 2.88 -23.32 7.91
CA ALA A 207 3.93 -23.21 6.92
C ALA A 207 4.44 -21.77 6.79
N VAL A 208 3.51 -20.79 6.70
CA VAL A 208 3.84 -19.37 6.60
C VAL A 208 4.47 -18.84 7.90
N ASP A 209 4.04 -19.31 9.06
CA ASP A 209 4.62 -18.98 10.37
C ASP A 209 6.10 -19.38 10.43
N GLY A 210 6.45 -20.57 9.93
CA GLY A 210 7.83 -21.04 9.83
C GLY A 210 8.72 -20.33 8.79
N MET A 211 8.16 -19.49 7.91
CA MET A 211 8.96 -18.80 6.90
C MET A 211 9.82 -17.69 7.53
N HIS A 212 11.12 -17.75 7.27
CA HIS A 212 12.04 -16.67 7.61
C HIS A 212 11.99 -15.56 6.56
N VAL A 213 11.86 -14.33 7.04
CA VAL A 213 11.76 -13.17 6.16
C VAL A 213 13.16 -12.66 5.82
N CYS A 214 13.44 -12.45 4.53
CA CYS A 214 14.74 -12.06 4.04
C CYS A 214 15.23 -10.77 4.73
N SER A 215 16.49 -10.71 5.18
CA SER A 215 17.01 -9.52 5.87
C SER A 215 17.27 -8.28 4.98
N GLY A 216 16.91 -8.35 3.70
CA GLY A 216 17.14 -7.25 2.74
C GLY A 216 18.62 -7.00 2.46
N ALA A 217 18.95 -6.04 1.60
CA ALA A 217 20.31 -5.63 1.27
C ALA A 217 20.96 -4.73 2.34
N GLY A 218 20.18 -4.18 3.28
CA GLY A 218 20.61 -3.23 4.31
C GLY A 218 19.52 -2.20 4.56
N PHE A 219 19.85 -1.17 5.34
CA PHE A 219 18.91 -0.07 5.66
C PHE A 219 19.11 1.13 4.73
N LEU A 220 18.07 1.93 4.56
CA LEU A 220 18.15 3.17 3.78
C LEU A 220 19.15 4.17 4.40
N GLU A 221 19.26 4.18 5.73
CA GLU A 221 20.24 4.98 6.48
C GLU A 221 21.69 4.60 6.15
N GLU A 222 21.95 3.31 5.91
CA GLU A 222 23.27 2.80 5.51
C GLU A 222 23.61 3.23 4.07
N PHE A 223 22.60 3.36 3.21
CA PHE A 223 22.75 3.71 1.81
C PHE A 223 21.77 4.82 1.36
N PRO A 224 21.93 6.08 1.80
CA PRO A 224 20.93 7.14 1.54
C PRO A 224 20.68 7.42 0.05
N PHE A 225 21.69 7.17 -0.80
CA PHE A 225 21.57 7.34 -2.25
C PHE A 225 20.76 6.25 -2.93
N ALA A 226 20.45 5.15 -2.22
CA ALA A 226 19.77 4.01 -2.81
C ALA A 226 18.31 4.34 -3.15
N SER A 227 17.71 5.35 -2.50
CA SER A 227 16.35 5.83 -2.77
C SER A 227 16.08 6.12 -4.26
N SER A 228 17.09 6.53 -5.02
CA SER A 228 16.95 6.83 -6.46
C SER A 228 17.09 5.60 -7.38
N ASN A 229 17.35 4.40 -6.84
CA ASN A 229 17.60 3.21 -7.64
C ASN A 229 16.29 2.51 -8.00
N SER A 230 15.99 2.42 -9.30
CA SER A 230 14.76 1.80 -9.80
C SER A 230 14.70 0.27 -9.63
N ASN A 231 15.80 -0.40 -9.28
CA ASN A 231 15.86 -1.86 -9.11
C ASN A 231 15.61 -2.33 -7.68
N LEU A 232 15.32 -1.42 -6.76
CA LEU A 232 15.02 -1.75 -5.38
C LEU A 232 13.61 -1.37 -4.97
N THR A 233 13.17 -2.01 -3.90
CA THR A 233 11.98 -1.69 -3.13
C THR A 233 12.41 -1.36 -1.71
N VAL A 234 11.73 -0.40 -1.09
CA VAL A 234 11.94 -0.05 0.32
C VAL A 234 10.77 -0.60 1.09
N TRP A 235 11.04 -1.39 2.13
CA TRP A 235 10.02 -1.91 3.03
C TRP A 235 10.53 -1.78 4.45
N ASN A 236 9.77 -1.09 5.31
CA ASN A 236 10.14 -0.82 6.70
C ASN A 236 11.59 -0.30 6.86
N GLY A 237 11.96 0.73 6.10
CA GLY A 237 13.31 1.31 6.08
C GLY A 237 14.41 0.40 5.49
N SER A 238 14.12 -0.87 5.24
CA SER A 238 15.04 -1.84 4.66
C SER A 238 14.96 -1.85 3.13
N LEU A 239 16.10 -2.05 2.49
CA LEU A 239 16.24 -2.07 1.03
C LEU A 239 16.18 -3.51 0.53
N TYR A 240 15.39 -3.78 -0.50
CA TYR A 240 15.28 -5.10 -1.13
C TYR A 240 15.51 -5.00 -2.63
N ASN A 241 16.02 -6.07 -3.22
CA ASN A 241 16.00 -6.19 -4.67
C ASN A 241 14.56 -6.46 -5.13
N LYS A 242 14.11 -5.88 -6.25
CA LYS A 242 12.79 -6.17 -6.83
C LYS A 242 12.53 -7.66 -7.12
N LYS A 243 13.59 -8.45 -7.31
CA LYS A 243 13.54 -9.91 -7.50
C LYS A 243 13.59 -10.69 -6.17
N CYS A 244 13.52 -10.02 -5.03
CA CYS A 244 13.46 -10.70 -3.73
C CYS A 244 12.09 -11.33 -3.54
N ALA A 245 12.06 -12.64 -3.28
CA ALA A 245 10.82 -13.36 -2.96
C ALA A 245 10.26 -13.04 -1.56
N GLY A 246 10.87 -12.13 -0.80
CA GLY A 246 10.45 -11.83 0.58
C GLY A 246 10.96 -12.82 1.62
N THR A 247 11.18 -14.09 1.27
CA THR A 247 11.63 -15.15 2.21
C THR A 247 13.07 -15.62 1.94
N SER A 248 13.79 -15.95 3.02
CA SER A 248 15.13 -16.54 3.02
C SER A 248 15.58 -16.72 4.49
N LEU A 249 16.34 -17.78 4.80
CA LEU A 249 16.93 -17.98 6.14
C LEU A 249 17.78 -16.79 6.59
N GLU A 250 18.52 -16.20 5.66
CA GLU A 250 19.27 -14.97 5.87
C GLU A 250 18.93 -13.96 4.76
N ARG A 251 19.93 -13.49 4.03
CA ARG A 251 19.79 -12.65 2.84
C ARG A 251 19.73 -13.51 1.59
N CYS A 252 18.68 -13.34 0.78
CA CYS A 252 18.59 -14.04 -0.50
C CYS A 252 19.69 -13.61 -1.48
N VAL A 253 19.95 -14.41 -2.52
CA VAL A 253 21.03 -14.15 -3.51
C VAL A 253 20.90 -12.77 -4.15
N ALA A 254 19.68 -12.36 -4.54
CA ALA A 254 19.42 -11.06 -5.15
C ALA A 254 19.77 -9.89 -4.21
N CYS A 255 19.42 -10.00 -2.92
CA CYS A 255 19.75 -8.99 -1.91
C CYS A 255 21.25 -9.03 -1.54
N LYS A 256 21.92 -10.19 -1.54
CA LYS A 256 23.38 -10.32 -1.36
C LYS A 256 24.13 -9.55 -2.45
N TYR A 257 23.72 -9.73 -3.71
CA TYR A 257 24.31 -9.02 -4.84
C TYR A 257 24.03 -7.51 -4.79
N LEU A 258 22.79 -7.11 -4.48
CA LEU A 258 22.43 -5.70 -4.32
C LEU A 258 23.28 -5.03 -3.23
N ARG A 259 23.44 -5.66 -2.07
CA ARG A 259 24.29 -5.14 -0.99
C ARG A 259 25.72 -4.88 -1.47
N ARG A 260 26.33 -5.83 -2.19
CA ARG A 260 27.67 -5.68 -2.76
C ARG A 260 27.77 -4.46 -3.70
N ILE A 261 26.76 -4.23 -4.55
CA ILE A 261 26.71 -3.05 -5.42
C ILE A 261 26.64 -1.76 -4.59
N LEU A 262 25.73 -1.70 -3.61
CA LEU A 262 25.54 -0.51 -2.77
C LEU A 262 26.82 -0.20 -1.96
N THR A 263 27.46 -1.21 -1.37
CA THR A 263 28.73 -1.06 -0.66
C THR A 263 29.83 -0.54 -1.59
N ASN A 264 29.95 -1.10 -2.80
CA ASN A 264 30.94 -0.62 -3.77
C ASN A 264 30.69 0.83 -4.21
N GLN A 265 29.43 1.21 -4.40
CA GLN A 265 29.04 2.59 -4.74
C GLN A 265 29.36 3.55 -3.58
N MET A 266 29.09 3.18 -2.33
CA MET A 266 29.51 3.93 -1.14
C MET A 266 31.02 4.15 -1.11
N CYS A 267 31.81 3.09 -1.32
CA CYS A 267 33.27 3.17 -1.32
C CYS A 267 33.80 4.10 -2.43
N ARG A 268 33.24 4.04 -3.64
CA ARG A 268 33.62 4.93 -4.75
C ARG A 268 33.29 6.39 -4.44
N ARG A 269 32.11 6.66 -3.87
CA ARG A 269 31.71 8.02 -3.46
C ARG A 269 32.64 8.61 -2.40
N LYS A 270 33.00 7.81 -1.38
CA LYS A 270 33.97 8.23 -0.35
C LYS A 270 35.34 8.57 -0.95
N LYS A 271 35.85 7.75 -1.87
CA LYS A 271 37.13 8.01 -2.55
C LYS A 271 37.11 9.31 -3.37
N ASN A 272 36.01 9.59 -4.07
CA ASN A 272 35.89 10.82 -4.86
C ASN A 272 35.79 12.08 -3.99
N GLN A 273 35.13 12.01 -2.83
CA GLN A 273 35.09 13.12 -1.89
C GLN A 273 36.47 13.49 -1.33
N VAL A 274 37.32 12.48 -1.06
CA VAL A 274 38.71 12.73 -0.60
C VAL A 274 39.52 13.41 -1.69
N LYS A 275 39.42 12.95 -2.95
CA LYS A 275 40.12 13.57 -4.07
C LYS A 275 39.70 15.03 -4.26
N ASN A 276 38.39 15.32 -4.24
CA ASN A 276 37.91 16.69 -4.41
C ASN A 276 38.35 17.62 -3.26
N LYS A 277 38.48 17.10 -2.03
CA LYS A 277 39.03 17.89 -0.90
C LYS A 277 40.52 18.21 -1.04
N CYS A 278 41.30 17.35 -1.69
CA CYS A 278 42.71 17.64 -1.97
C CYS A 278 42.86 18.72 -3.04
N PHE A 279 42.08 18.65 -4.13
CA PHE A 279 42.13 19.67 -5.19
C PHE A 279 41.63 21.05 -4.76
N SER A 280 40.69 21.12 -3.79
CA SER A 280 40.21 22.41 -3.26
C SER A 280 41.18 23.09 -2.29
N LYS A 281 42.29 22.43 -1.90
CA LYS A 281 43.24 23.01 -0.94
C LYS A 281 44.36 23.81 -1.63
N ASP A 282 44.65 23.49 -2.89
CA ASP A 282 45.73 24.14 -3.65
C ASP A 282 45.30 25.49 -4.27
N GLU A 283 43.99 25.75 -4.41
CA GLU A 283 43.49 27.03 -4.94
C GLU A 283 43.48 28.16 -3.90
N ASN A 284 43.54 27.83 -2.60
CA ASN A 284 43.48 28.85 -1.53
C ASN A 284 44.87 29.30 -1.03
N GLU A 285 45.95 28.60 -1.42
CA GLU A 285 47.33 29.05 -1.13
C GLU A 285 47.88 30.01 -2.20
N ASN A 286 47.34 30.00 -3.42
CA ASN A 286 47.72 30.95 -4.48
C ASN A 286 47.02 32.32 -4.39
N ALA A 287 46.02 32.48 -3.53
CA ALA A 287 45.37 33.78 -3.29
C ALA A 287 46.09 34.63 -2.22
N SER A 288 47.03 34.06 -1.45
CA SER A 288 47.73 34.75 -0.36
C SER A 288 49.03 35.47 -0.78
N CYS A 289 49.50 35.30 -2.02
CA CYS A 289 50.72 35.95 -2.50
C CYS A 289 50.48 37.22 -3.34
N ALA A 290 49.23 37.60 -3.61
CA ALA A 290 48.90 38.75 -4.47
C ALA A 290 48.57 40.05 -3.71
N ALA A 291 48.76 40.10 -2.38
CA ALA A 291 48.32 41.23 -1.53
C ALA A 291 49.47 42.03 -0.87
N LEU A 292 50.69 41.99 -1.42
CA LEU A 292 51.86 42.70 -0.87
C LEU A 292 52.59 43.61 -1.88
N GLU A 293 51.94 44.00 -2.97
CA GLU A 293 52.42 45.08 -3.85
C GLU A 293 51.31 46.12 -4.04
N GLY A 294 51.28 47.10 -3.14
CA GLY A 294 50.37 48.25 -3.16
C GLY A 294 50.75 49.26 -2.10
#